data_AF-A0A4U2Z2P8-F1
#
_entry.id   AF-A0A4U2Z2P8-F1
#
_cell.length_a   1.000
_cell.length_b   1.000
_cell.length_c   1.000
_cell.angle_alpha   90.00
_cell.angle_beta   90.00
_cell.angle_gamma   90.00
#
_symmetry.space_group_name_H-M   'P 1'
#
loop_
_entity.id
_entity.type
_entity.pdbx_description
1 polymer ?
#
loop_
_entity_poly.entity_id
_entity_poly.type
_entity_poly.pdbx_seq_one_letter_code
_entity_poly.pdbx_strand_id
1 'polypeptide(L)'
;MYNQHLMYLVFIAIGIFGILLFIDISITESLMQNFITFLSITFGFYMTSLSVLYNSKYIKKLYEEIDPKKPTQRKIHTLKNYFRDSAYWSLFSIGLLIIYSLTTKVESGILVLNSFFESLLVSVVFVNFIFMFLLFKVFINGLIDESAK
;
A
#
# COMPACT_ATOMS: atom_id res chain seq x y z
N MET A 1 -7.07 -1.75 -10.54
CA MET A 1 -6.39 -3.00 -10.15
C MET A 1 -7.04 -4.23 -10.80
N TYR A 2 -6.36 -5.38 -10.85
CA TYR A 2 -7.00 -6.67 -11.17
C TYR A 2 -7.80 -7.16 -9.97
N ASN A 3 -9.01 -7.70 -10.20
CA ASN A 3 -9.88 -8.16 -9.12
C ASN A 3 -9.23 -9.30 -8.31
N GLN A 4 -8.40 -10.14 -8.96
CA GLN A 4 -7.62 -11.17 -8.28
C GLN A 4 -6.64 -10.59 -7.24
N HIS A 5 -5.95 -9.50 -7.57
CA HIS A 5 -5.00 -8.87 -6.65
C HIS A 5 -5.74 -8.17 -5.51
N LEU A 6 -6.91 -7.58 -5.79
CA LEU A 6 -7.79 -7.04 -4.76
C LEU A 6 -8.25 -8.14 -3.79
N MET A 7 -8.66 -9.29 -4.33
CA MET A 7 -9.06 -10.45 -3.53
C MET A 7 -7.90 -10.95 -2.66
N TYR A 8 -6.67 -11.03 -3.19
CA TYR A 8 -5.49 -11.39 -2.39
C TYR A 8 -5.18 -10.37 -1.30
N LEU A 9 -5.30 -9.07 -1.59
CA LEU A 9 -5.10 -8.02 -0.59
C LEU A 9 -6.09 -8.15 0.56
N VAL A 10 -7.37 -8.33 0.25
CA VAL A 10 -8.43 -8.51 1.26
C VAL A 10 -8.21 -9.81 2.04
N PHE A 11 -7.87 -10.91 1.36
CA PHE A 11 -7.63 -12.19 2.01
C PHE A 11 -6.44 -12.12 2.97
N ILE A 12 -5.34 -11.51 2.56
CA ILE A 12 -4.15 -11.33 3.41
C ILE A 12 -4.46 -10.36 4.56
N ALA A 13 -5.20 -9.27 4.31
CA ALA A 13 -5.61 -8.34 5.36
C ALA A 13 -6.48 -9.02 6.43
N ILE A 14 -7.46 -9.84 6.03
CA ILE A 14 -8.31 -10.62 6.95
C ILE A 14 -7.48 -11.68 7.67
N GLY A 15 -6.57 -12.36 6.97
CA GLY A 15 -5.69 -13.37 7.57
C GLY A 15 -4.78 -12.78 8.64
N ILE A 16 -4.11 -11.66 8.34
CA ILE A 16 -3.29 -10.92 9.30
C ILE A 16 -4.15 -10.44 10.46
N PHE A 17 -5.28 -9.78 10.18
CA PHE A 17 -6.21 -9.34 11.22
C PHE A 17 -6.62 -10.48 12.15
N GLY A 18 -7.00 -11.63 11.60
CA GLY A 18 -7.37 -12.81 12.37
C GLY A 18 -6.23 -13.33 13.25
N ILE A 19 -5.00 -13.40 12.72
CA ILE A 19 -3.82 -13.80 13.50
C ILE A 19 -3.58 -12.80 14.64
N LEU A 20 -3.66 -11.50 14.37
CA LEU A 20 -3.44 -10.45 15.36
C LEU A 20 -4.53 -10.44 16.44
N LEU A 21 -5.75 -10.89 16.18
CA LEU A 21 -6.76 -11.05 17.24
C LEU A 21 -6.38 -12.12 18.28
N PHE A 22 -5.57 -13.10 17.92
CA PHE A 22 -5.08 -14.13 18.86
C PHE A 22 -3.79 -13.73 19.57
N ILE A 23 -3.09 -12.70 19.08
CA ILE A 23 -1.86 -12.20 19.68
C ILE A 23 -2.20 -10.84 20.27
N ASP A 24 -2.17 -10.71 21.60
CA ASP A 24 -2.48 -9.44 22.24
C ASP A 24 -1.39 -8.40 21.95
N ILE A 25 -1.54 -7.68 20.83
CA ILE A 25 -0.58 -6.72 20.33
C ILE A 25 -1.01 -5.34 20.77
N SER A 26 -0.17 -4.73 21.59
CA SER A 26 -0.25 -3.32 21.94
C SER A 26 0.59 -2.48 20.99
N ILE A 27 -0.02 -1.55 20.24
CA ILE A 27 0.70 -0.58 19.42
C ILE A 27 1.35 0.45 20.35
N THR A 28 2.66 0.31 20.54
CA THR A 28 3.46 1.31 21.26
C THR A 28 3.63 2.58 20.43
N GLU A 29 3.91 3.71 21.09
CA GLU A 29 4.19 4.98 20.39
C GLU A 29 5.36 4.84 19.41
N SER A 30 6.40 4.08 19.78
CA SER A 30 7.55 3.82 18.90
C SER A 30 7.18 3.00 17.67
N LEU A 31 6.36 1.95 17.81
CA LEU A 31 5.90 1.14 16.69
C LEU A 31 5.02 1.95 15.73
N MET A 32 4.14 2.78 16.28
CA MET A 32 3.31 3.69 15.50
C MET A 32 4.14 4.69 14.69
N GLN A 33 5.14 5.33 15.31
CA GLN A 33 6.04 6.24 14.61
C GLN A 33 6.77 5.52 13.47
N ASN A 34 7.27 4.30 13.71
CA ASN A 34 7.90 3.48 12.67
C ASN A 34 6.95 3.18 11.50
N PHE A 35 5.68 2.89 11.76
CA PHE A 35 4.69 2.69 10.71
C PHE A 35 4.42 3.96 9.91
N ILE A 36 4.26 5.11 10.56
CA ILE A 36 4.07 6.38 9.86
C ILE A 36 5.28 6.67 8.97
N THR A 37 6.50 6.54 9.51
CA THR A 37 7.75 6.74 8.74
C THR A 37 7.83 5.79 7.54
N PHE A 38 7.57 4.50 7.75
CA PHE A 38 7.56 3.51 6.67
C PHE A 38 6.56 3.87 5.57
N LEU A 39 5.32 4.25 5.93
CA LEU A 39 4.30 4.63 4.97
C LEU A 39 4.66 5.92 4.23
N SER A 40 5.26 6.91 4.91
CA SER A 40 5.73 8.14 4.26
C SER A 40 6.83 7.89 3.25
N ILE A 41 7.79 7.01 3.56
CA ILE A 41 8.84 6.59 2.62
C ILE A 41 8.22 5.84 1.44
N THR A 42 7.30 4.93 1.71
CA THR A 42 6.61 4.13 0.70
C THR A 42 5.80 5.02 -0.26
N PHE A 43 5.09 6.01 0.27
CA PHE A 43 4.40 7.02 -0.53
C PHE A 43 5.37 7.82 -1.41
N GLY A 44 6.50 8.26 -0.85
CA GLY A 44 7.56 8.92 -1.62
C GLY A 44 8.07 8.04 -2.76
N PHE A 45 8.36 6.76 -2.47
CA PHE A 45 8.76 5.77 -3.48
C PHE A 45 7.73 5.64 -4.61
N TYR A 46 6.42 5.62 -4.31
CA TYR A 46 5.38 5.58 -5.35
C TYR A 46 5.42 6.81 -6.26
N MET A 47 5.58 8.00 -5.70
CA MET A 47 5.64 9.24 -6.48
C MET A 47 6.91 9.33 -7.33
N THR A 48 8.05 8.90 -6.78
CA THR A 48 9.33 8.88 -7.50
C THR A 48 9.32 7.83 -8.60
N SER A 49 8.90 6.60 -8.32
CA SER A 49 8.81 5.53 -9.32
C SER A 49 7.87 5.90 -10.47
N LEU A 50 6.72 6.52 -10.16
CA LEU A 50 5.81 7.03 -11.19
C LEU A 50 6.50 8.10 -12.07
N SER A 51 7.23 9.03 -11.46
CA SER A 51 7.98 10.09 -12.17
C SER A 51 9.05 9.52 -13.10
N VAL A 52 9.81 8.52 -12.63
CA VAL A 52 10.82 7.82 -13.44
C VAL A 52 10.16 7.07 -14.60
N LEU A 53 9.05 6.38 -14.34
CA LEU A 53 8.36 5.60 -15.36
C LEU A 53 7.67 6.49 -16.41
N TYR A 54 7.21 7.70 -16.06
CA TYR A 54 6.38 8.55 -16.91
C TYR A 54 6.98 8.81 -18.31
N ASN A 55 8.30 8.96 -18.41
CA ASN A 55 9.01 9.17 -19.69
C ASN A 55 9.76 7.92 -20.19
N SER A 56 9.58 6.78 -19.55
CA SER A 56 10.25 5.53 -19.92
C SER A 56 9.68 4.92 -21.20
N LYS A 57 10.49 4.13 -21.90
CA LYS A 57 10.01 3.30 -23.01
C LYS A 57 8.99 2.27 -22.56
N TYR A 58 9.14 1.78 -21.33
CA TYR A 58 8.24 0.82 -20.71
C TYR A 58 6.79 1.31 -20.67
N ILE A 59 6.56 2.59 -20.32
CA ILE A 59 5.20 3.16 -20.33
C ILE A 59 4.63 3.25 -21.76
N LYS A 60 5.44 3.56 -22.77
CA LYS A 60 5.00 3.58 -24.18
C LYS A 60 4.54 2.20 -24.64
N LYS A 61 5.29 1.15 -24.31
CA LYS A 61 4.91 -0.24 -24.57
C LYS A 61 3.60 -0.62 -23.87
N LEU A 62 3.45 -0.25 -22.59
CA LEU A 62 2.20 -0.47 -21.84
C LEU A 62 1.00 0.32 -22.39
N TYR A 63 1.25 1.42 -23.09
CA TYR A 63 0.22 2.18 -23.78
C TYR A 63 -0.26 1.44 -25.03
N GLU A 64 0.63 0.80 -25.79
CA GLU A 64 0.27 0.10 -27.03
C GLU A 64 -0.38 -1.27 -26.79
N GLU A 65 -0.06 -1.93 -25.67
CA GLU A 65 -0.57 -3.26 -25.34
C GLU A 65 -1.98 -3.23 -24.70
N ILE A 66 -2.91 -3.98 -25.29
CA ILE A 66 -4.22 -4.28 -24.70
C ILE A 66 -4.01 -5.19 -23.47
N ASP A 67 -4.78 -4.93 -22.40
CA ASP A 67 -4.75 -5.75 -21.20
C ASP A 67 -5.42 -7.12 -21.46
N PRO A 68 -4.68 -8.25 -21.36
CA PRO A 68 -5.23 -9.57 -21.67
C PRO A 68 -6.30 -10.01 -20.67
N LYS A 69 -6.33 -9.44 -19.45
CA LYS A 69 -7.35 -9.76 -18.43
C LYS A 69 -8.54 -8.81 -18.48
N LYS A 70 -8.41 -7.65 -19.15
CA LYS A 70 -9.47 -6.63 -19.28
C LYS A 70 -9.40 -5.99 -20.68
N PRO A 71 -9.98 -6.62 -21.72
CA PRO A 71 -9.80 -6.19 -23.11
C PRO A 71 -10.36 -4.79 -23.41
N THR A 72 -11.17 -4.22 -22.51
CA THR A 72 -11.71 -2.86 -22.61
C THR A 72 -10.68 -1.77 -22.29
N GLN A 73 -9.47 -2.11 -21.83
CA GLN A 73 -8.45 -1.14 -21.44
C GLN A 73 -7.04 -1.61 -21.81
N ARG A 74 -6.11 -0.65 -21.97
CA ARG A 74 -4.66 -0.87 -22.12
C ARG A 74 -3.98 -1.11 -20.78
N LYS A 75 -2.83 -1.78 -20.78
CA LYS A 75 -2.07 -2.09 -19.54
C LYS A 75 -1.68 -0.85 -18.74
N ILE A 76 -1.46 0.30 -19.40
CA ILE A 76 -1.21 1.57 -18.74
C ILE A 76 -2.36 2.02 -17.81
N HIS A 77 -3.62 1.78 -18.19
CA HIS A 77 -4.75 2.13 -17.32
C HIS A 77 -4.79 1.25 -16.09
N THR A 78 -4.44 -0.03 -16.25
CA THR A 78 -4.28 -0.95 -15.12
C THR A 78 -3.17 -0.46 -14.19
N LEU A 79 -2.00 -0.09 -14.73
CA LEU A 79 -0.89 0.44 -13.93
C LEU A 79 -1.23 1.75 -13.22
N LYS A 80 -1.89 2.68 -13.92
CA LYS A 80 -2.43 3.92 -13.33
C LYS A 80 -3.31 3.60 -12.11
N ASN A 81 -4.20 2.62 -12.24
CA ASN A 81 -5.06 2.23 -11.13
C ASN A 81 -4.25 1.66 -9.96
N TYR A 82 -3.20 0.86 -10.20
CA TYR A 82 -2.34 0.39 -9.09
C TYR A 82 -1.67 1.53 -8.33
N PHE A 83 -1.05 2.49 -9.03
CA PHE A 83 -0.42 3.65 -8.40
C PHE A 83 -1.42 4.52 -7.66
N ARG A 84 -2.61 4.75 -8.25
CA ARG A 84 -3.67 5.53 -7.62
C ARG A 84 -4.18 4.85 -6.36
N ASP A 85 -4.54 3.58 -6.45
CA ASP A 85 -5.13 2.82 -5.36
C ASP A 85 -4.10 2.65 -4.22
N SER A 86 -2.81 2.41 -4.52
CA SER A 86 -1.75 2.33 -3.51
C SER A 86 -1.43 3.66 -2.84
N ALA A 87 -1.40 4.77 -3.59
CA ALA A 87 -1.14 6.11 -3.06
C ALA A 87 -2.27 6.55 -2.12
N TYR A 88 -3.53 6.35 -2.53
CA TYR A 88 -4.68 6.64 -1.67
C TYR A 88 -4.69 5.76 -0.42
N TRP A 89 -4.38 4.47 -0.55
CA TRP A 89 -4.31 3.59 0.61
C TRP A 89 -3.21 3.98 1.60
N SER A 90 -2.04 4.38 1.09
CA SER A 90 -0.94 4.88 1.92
C SER A 90 -1.31 6.17 2.64
N LEU A 91 -1.92 7.13 1.95
CA LEU A 91 -2.39 8.38 2.57
C LEU A 91 -3.48 8.13 3.61
N PHE A 92 -4.45 7.26 3.28
CA PHE A 92 -5.48 6.84 4.21
C PHE A 92 -4.88 6.21 5.47
N SER A 93 -3.92 5.30 5.31
CA SER A 93 -3.25 4.61 6.42
C SER A 93 -2.48 5.59 7.32
N ILE A 94 -1.76 6.56 6.73
CA ILE A 94 -1.06 7.62 7.47
C ILE A 94 -2.07 8.48 8.26
N GLY A 95 -3.12 8.96 7.59
CA GLY A 95 -4.15 9.77 8.24
C GLY A 95 -4.81 9.04 9.41
N LEU A 96 -5.09 7.75 9.23
CA LEU A 96 -5.70 6.90 10.24
C LEU A 96 -4.75 6.70 11.45
N LEU A 97 -3.45 6.44 11.23
CA LEU A 97 -2.46 6.35 12.31
C LEU A 97 -2.27 7.68 13.06
N ILE A 98 -2.32 8.83 12.36
CA ILE A 98 -2.25 10.14 13.01
C ILE A 98 -3.49 10.38 13.88
N ILE A 99 -4.69 10.08 13.38
CA ILE A 99 -5.93 10.19 14.17
C ILE A 99 -5.82 9.31 15.41
N TYR A 100 -5.36 8.06 15.26
CA TYR A 100 -5.12 7.16 16.38
C TYR A 100 -4.15 7.78 17.40
N SER A 101 -3.00 8.29 16.94
CA SER A 101 -2.01 8.96 17.80
C SER A 101 -2.57 10.16 18.57
N LEU A 102 -3.48 10.93 17.96
CA LEU A 102 -4.10 12.08 18.62
C LEU A 102 -5.08 11.62 19.68
N THR A 103 -5.92 10.63 19.37
CA THR A 103 -6.90 10.08 20.33
C THR A 103 -6.24 9.45 21.55
N THR A 104 -5.09 8.78 21.38
CA THR A 104 -4.37 8.17 22.51
C THR A 104 -3.65 9.20 23.40
N LYS A 105 -3.35 10.41 22.89
CA LYS A 105 -2.64 11.47 23.65
C LYS A 105 -3.56 12.43 24.40
N VAL A 106 -4.76 12.67 23.87
CA VAL A 106 -5.72 13.63 24.47
C VAL A 106 -6.30 13.11 25.80
N GLU A 107 -6.37 11.79 25.98
CA GLU A 107 -6.92 11.16 27.18
C GLU A 107 -5.84 10.45 27.99
N SER A 108 -5.25 11.18 28.94
CA SER A 108 -4.44 10.61 30.02
C SER A 108 -5.29 9.79 31.00
N GLY A 109 -5.93 8.71 30.55
CA GLY A 109 -6.79 7.92 31.42
C GLY A 109 -7.31 6.57 30.91
N ILE A 110 -8.20 6.50 29.93
CA ILE A 110 -9.13 5.34 29.85
C ILE A 110 -9.58 5.02 28.41
N LEU A 111 -8.68 5.08 27.43
CA LEU A 111 -8.91 4.34 26.18
C LEU A 111 -7.81 3.29 26.04
N VAL A 112 -8.03 2.18 26.72
CA VAL A 112 -7.60 0.88 26.19
C VAL A 112 -8.38 0.73 24.88
N LEU A 113 -7.84 1.27 23.79
CA LEU A 113 -8.36 0.98 22.46
C LEU A 113 -8.32 -0.54 22.34
N ASN A 114 -9.49 -1.12 22.12
CA ASN A 114 -9.67 -2.56 22.17
C ASN A 114 -8.64 -3.21 21.23
N SER A 115 -7.99 -4.29 21.66
CA SER A 115 -7.03 -5.10 20.89
C SER A 115 -7.52 -5.36 19.45
N PHE A 116 -8.84 -5.38 19.25
CA PHE A 116 -9.50 -5.35 17.95
C PHE A 116 -9.11 -4.17 17.04
N PHE A 117 -9.20 -2.91 17.50
CA PHE A 117 -8.85 -1.73 16.71
C PHE A 117 -7.37 -1.71 16.38
N GLU A 118 -6.52 -2.09 17.31
CA GLU A 118 -5.07 -2.15 17.10
C GLU A 118 -4.70 -3.22 16.05
N SER A 119 -5.33 -4.40 16.13
CA SER A 119 -5.21 -5.45 15.12
C SER A 119 -5.65 -4.95 13.73
N LEU A 120 -6.73 -4.16 13.67
CA LEU A 120 -7.22 -3.57 12.42
C LEU A 120 -6.20 -2.59 11.83
N LEU A 121 -5.62 -1.72 12.66
CA LEU A 121 -4.61 -0.74 12.26
C LEU A 121 -3.39 -1.43 11.63
N VAL A 122 -2.86 -2.44 12.33
CA VAL A 122 -1.70 -3.19 11.84
C VAL A 122 -2.03 -3.88 10.52
N SER A 123 -3.21 -4.49 10.39
CA SER A 123 -3.66 -5.09 9.13
C SER A 123 -3.70 -4.07 7.97
N VAL A 124 -4.23 -2.87 8.21
CA VAL A 124 -4.26 -1.77 7.21
C VAL A 124 -2.84 -1.38 6.79
N VAL A 125 -1.89 -1.30 7.73
CA VAL A 125 -0.48 -1.04 7.43
C VAL A 125 0.11 -2.17 6.57
N PHE A 126 -0.16 -3.43 6.88
CA PHE A 126 0.36 -4.58 6.13
C PHE A 126 -0.10 -4.62 4.67
N VAL A 127 -1.30 -4.12 4.36
CA VAL A 127 -1.76 -3.98 2.97
C VAL A 127 -0.81 -3.09 2.16
N ASN A 128 -0.18 -2.08 2.77
CA ASN A 128 0.79 -1.22 2.10
C ASN A 128 2.08 -1.97 1.72
N PHE A 129 2.51 -2.97 2.51
CA PHE A 129 3.66 -3.80 2.13
C PHE A 129 3.40 -4.57 0.83
N ILE A 130 2.18 -5.07 0.65
CA ILE A 130 1.82 -5.81 -0.56
C ILE A 130 1.77 -4.86 -1.77
N PHE A 131 1.17 -3.67 -1.61
CA PHE A 131 1.21 -2.64 -2.65
C PHE A 131 2.64 -2.27 -3.04
N MET A 132 3.51 -2.11 -2.04
CA MET A 132 4.92 -1.79 -2.25
C MET A 132 5.60 -2.89 -3.06
N PHE A 133 5.40 -4.16 -2.68
CA PHE A 133 5.95 -5.30 -3.41
C PHE A 133 5.49 -5.37 -4.87
N LEU A 134 4.18 -5.17 -5.12
CA LEU A 134 3.63 -5.18 -6.47
C LEU A 134 4.20 -4.06 -7.34
N LEU A 135 4.27 -2.84 -6.81
CA LEU A 135 4.80 -1.69 -7.56
C LEU A 135 6.31 -1.76 -7.73
N PHE A 136 7.05 -2.28 -6.74
CA PHE A 136 8.48 -2.54 -6.87
C PHE A 136 8.77 -3.50 -8.02
N LYS A 137 8.01 -4.58 -8.17
CA LYS A 137 8.14 -5.50 -9.31
C LYS A 137 7.90 -4.80 -10.65
N VAL A 138 6.91 -3.92 -10.73
CA VAL A 138 6.65 -3.14 -11.95
C VAL A 138 7.81 -2.18 -12.24
N PHE A 139 8.31 -1.51 -11.21
CA PHE A 139 9.43 -0.58 -11.33
C PHE A 139 10.70 -1.28 -11.83
N ILE A 140 11.05 -2.44 -11.26
CA ILE A 140 12.20 -3.25 -11.72
C ILE A 140 12.02 -3.68 -13.17
N ASN A 141 10.85 -4.15 -13.57
CA ASN A 141 10.60 -4.50 -14.98
C ASN A 141 10.75 -3.28 -15.90
N GLY A 142 10.32 -2.10 -15.46
CA GLY A 142 10.53 -0.86 -16.20
C GLY A 142 12.00 -0.49 -16.37
N LEU A 143 12.82 -0.71 -15.32
CA LEU A 143 14.26 -0.51 -15.39
C LEU A 143 14.95 -1.52 -16.32
N ILE A 144 14.55 -2.79 -16.27
CA ILE A 144 15.10 -3.84 -17.14
C ILE A 144 14.83 -3.49 -18.61
N ASP A 145 13.60 -3.13 -18.96
CA ASP A 145 13.22 -2.76 -20.33
C ASP A 145 13.98 -1.49 -20.81
N GLU A 146 14.34 -0.57 -19.91
CA GLU A 146 15.15 0.61 -20.26
C GLU A 146 16.65 0.26 -20.43
N SER A 147 17.14 -0.72 -19.66
CA SER A 147 18.53 -1.21 -19.69
C SER A 147 18.82 -2.19 -20.82
N ALA A 148 17.80 -2.83 -21.42
CA ALA A 148 17.94 -3.83 -22.49
C ALA A 148 18.32 -3.23 -23.87
N LYS A 149 19.11 -2.16 -23.87
CA LYS A 149 19.78 -1.55 -25.00
C LYS A 149 21.26 -1.91 -25.02
#